data_AF-A0AA38WQ45-F1
#
_entry.id   AF-A0AA38WQ45-F1
#
_cell.length_a   1.000
_cell.length_b   1.000
_cell.length_c   1.000
_cell.angle_alpha   90.00
_cell.angle_beta   90.00
_cell.angle_gamma   90.00
#
_symmetry.space_group_name_H-M   'P 1'
#
loop_
_entity.id
_entity.type
_entity.pdbx_description
1 polymer ?
#
loop_
_entity_poly.entity_id
_entity_poly.type
_entity_poly.pdbx_seq_one_letter_code
_entity_poly.pdbx_strand_id
1 'polypeptide(L)'
;MASWRFNFPVIGGETSRLGRTLSPAAAVSSSSNLHQRSLRYAVLGAGFAGLSVAWHLLEQSPIGLHICVDVLDDVGIGGGASGVSGGLLHPYSPKVKPLWRAAECWEESLRLLSIAETATCSKELGFNNAQTSNGNIARRRGILRPAVSLKNMSVMNDKNAQNSLAGCRVQCINEDEAHTLVPNICVPSNSAFYMPDAVNVHPQRYLEALFVACETLAKQVSAVDIGEKEINFHKRAIGNLLELEGEYDAVIVCLGARSTFLPELSGRLPLRICRGVTAHMHLPQNISEEVPEHSPSILSDAWLAIQNPRNLYLGSTWEWKSCNYAQNVSTEEALKALEELLPKAAAVYPPIVKWAFEGASGGLRAMPPLTGNGSLPLLGRIDDFISQTHASKFWLFSGLGSRGLLYHAWLGKLMAQAVLACDEGVIPSELTSWKSKLIKKG
;
A
#
# COMPACT_ATOMS: atom_id res chain seq x y z
N MET A 1 35.55 8.61 -12.71
CA MET A 1 35.13 9.59 -13.73
C MET A 1 35.55 9.08 -15.09
N ALA A 2 34.62 8.90 -16.03
CA ALA A 2 34.92 8.48 -17.40
C ALA A 2 33.84 9.03 -18.36
N SER A 3 34.11 10.18 -18.98
CA SER A 3 33.17 10.87 -19.87
C SER A 3 33.39 10.46 -21.33
N TRP A 4 32.45 9.70 -21.89
CA TRP A 4 32.47 9.35 -23.30
C TRP A 4 31.73 10.42 -24.12
N ARG A 5 32.48 11.22 -24.88
CA ARG A 5 31.94 12.16 -25.88
C ARG A 5 31.79 11.43 -27.22
N PHE A 6 30.64 11.59 -27.88
CA PHE A 6 30.48 11.25 -29.29
C PHE A 6 30.58 12.52 -30.14
N ASN A 7 31.40 12.48 -31.19
CA ASN A 7 31.47 13.51 -32.22
C ASN A 7 30.74 13.03 -33.49
N PHE A 8 30.11 13.97 -34.20
CA PHE A 8 29.51 13.76 -35.51
C PHE A 8 30.58 13.73 -36.62
N PRO A 9 30.28 13.10 -37.77
CA PRO A 9 30.67 13.59 -39.08
C PRO A 9 29.55 14.41 -39.74
N VAL A 10 29.91 15.51 -40.42
CA VAL A 10 29.00 16.35 -41.21
C VAL A 10 29.45 16.30 -42.68
N ILE A 11 28.50 16.14 -43.61
CA ILE A 11 28.70 16.37 -45.06
C ILE A 11 27.44 17.09 -45.61
N GLY A 12 27.60 18.25 -46.25
CA GLY A 12 26.55 18.91 -47.07
C GLY A 12 26.57 18.38 -48.52
N GLY A 13 25.60 18.59 -49.41
CA GLY A 13 24.54 19.59 -49.61
C GLY A 13 23.66 19.10 -50.79
N GLU A 14 22.96 19.91 -51.60
CA GLU A 14 22.83 21.36 -51.66
C GLU A 14 21.57 21.74 -52.49
N THR A 15 20.73 22.69 -52.04
CA THR A 15 19.59 23.32 -52.78
C THR A 15 18.44 22.36 -53.21
N SER A 16 17.17 22.75 -53.44
CA SER A 16 16.40 24.03 -53.42
C SER A 16 14.90 23.69 -53.11
N ARG A 17 13.88 24.57 -52.98
CA ARG A 17 13.66 26.01 -53.27
C ARG A 17 12.50 26.57 -52.37
N LEU A 18 11.67 27.49 -52.89
CA LEU A 18 10.46 28.13 -52.30
C LEU A 18 9.42 27.13 -51.72
N GLY A 19 8.59 27.43 -50.71
CA GLY A 19 8.30 28.69 -50.04
C GLY A 19 6.83 28.81 -49.59
N ARG A 20 6.60 28.99 -48.28
CA ARG A 20 5.58 29.92 -47.73
C ARG A 20 5.76 30.08 -46.22
N THR A 21 5.93 31.32 -45.77
CA THR A 21 5.99 31.70 -44.35
C THR A 21 4.59 31.92 -43.79
N LEU A 22 4.27 31.26 -42.66
CA LEU A 22 3.23 31.68 -41.72
C LEU A 22 3.69 31.33 -40.30
N SER A 23 3.82 32.34 -39.45
CA SER A 23 4.14 32.20 -38.03
C SER A 23 3.06 32.91 -37.21
N PRO A 24 2.47 32.26 -36.19
CA PRO A 24 1.75 32.95 -35.13
C PRO A 24 2.66 33.07 -33.91
N ALA A 25 3.46 34.15 -33.86
CA ALA A 25 4.13 34.55 -32.63
C ALA A 25 3.09 35.20 -31.70
N ALA A 26 2.44 34.40 -30.85
CA ALA A 26 1.58 34.91 -29.79
C ALA A 26 2.44 35.48 -28.65
N ALA A 27 2.11 36.68 -28.19
CA ALA A 27 2.99 37.47 -27.33
C ALA A 27 3.26 36.83 -25.96
N VAL A 28 4.54 36.68 -25.61
CA VAL A 28 4.98 36.62 -24.21
C VAL A 28 5.11 38.07 -23.74
N SER A 29 4.05 38.59 -23.12
CA SER A 29 3.98 39.98 -22.64
C SER A 29 3.75 40.08 -21.14
N SER A 30 4.53 40.96 -20.51
CA SER A 30 4.38 41.48 -19.14
C SER A 30 4.33 40.47 -17.99
N SER A 31 5.38 40.51 -17.18
CA SER A 31 5.36 40.10 -15.78
C SER A 31 4.17 40.71 -15.02
N SER A 32 3.42 39.88 -14.30
CA SER A 32 2.58 40.29 -13.19
C SER A 32 2.80 39.32 -12.04
N ASN A 33 2.91 39.83 -10.81
CA ASN A 33 2.95 39.00 -9.60
C ASN A 33 1.53 38.52 -9.28
N LEU A 34 0.98 37.69 -10.17
CA LEU A 34 -0.17 36.85 -9.84
C LEU A 34 0.30 35.86 -8.79
N HIS A 35 -0.22 35.97 -7.57
CA HIS A 35 -0.13 34.88 -6.59
C HIS A 35 -0.74 33.63 -7.23
N GLN A 36 0.11 32.71 -7.65
CA GLN A 36 -0.31 31.54 -8.42
C GLN A 36 -1.11 30.63 -7.48
N ARG A 37 -2.44 30.61 -7.65
CA ARG A 37 -3.40 29.88 -6.78
C ARG A 37 -2.83 28.49 -6.47
N SER A 38 -2.58 28.24 -5.19
CA SER A 38 -2.17 26.93 -4.70
C SER A 38 -3.21 25.89 -5.12
N LEU A 39 -2.77 24.82 -5.79
CA LEU A 39 -3.66 23.73 -6.20
C LEU A 39 -4.03 22.92 -4.96
N ARG A 40 -5.32 22.79 -4.69
CA ARG A 40 -5.84 22.08 -3.52
C ARG A 40 -6.28 20.68 -3.88
N TYR A 41 -5.71 19.69 -3.20
CA TYR A 41 -6.02 18.28 -3.39
C TYR A 41 -6.56 17.66 -2.10
N ALA A 42 -7.80 17.16 -2.13
CA ALA A 42 -8.37 16.39 -1.04
C ALA A 42 -8.06 14.90 -1.21
N VAL A 43 -7.41 14.28 -0.23
CA VAL A 43 -7.12 12.83 -0.21
C VAL A 43 -7.96 12.18 0.89
N LEU A 44 -8.99 11.42 0.50
CA LEU A 44 -9.99 10.88 1.43
C LEU A 44 -9.58 9.49 1.93
N GLY A 45 -9.11 9.40 3.17
CA GLY A 45 -8.74 8.16 3.86
C GLY A 45 -7.22 8.02 4.07
N ALA A 46 -6.78 8.05 5.33
CA ALA A 46 -5.38 8.04 5.74
C ALA A 46 -4.80 6.62 5.89
N GLY A 47 -5.22 5.71 5.01
CA GLY A 47 -4.68 4.35 4.87
C GLY A 47 -3.55 4.26 3.85
N PHE A 48 -3.16 3.03 3.49
CA PHE A 48 -2.07 2.76 2.53
C PHE A 48 -2.23 3.53 1.20
N ALA A 49 -3.43 3.55 0.63
CA ALA A 49 -3.73 4.23 -0.63
C ALA A 49 -3.52 5.76 -0.52
N GLY A 50 -4.16 6.39 0.47
CA GLY A 50 -4.17 7.84 0.60
C GLY A 50 -2.80 8.43 0.95
N LEU A 51 -2.09 7.84 1.92
CA LEU A 51 -0.77 8.38 2.28
C LEU A 51 0.29 8.17 1.19
N SER A 52 0.16 7.13 0.36
CA SER A 52 1.00 7.00 -0.84
C SER A 52 0.68 8.07 -1.88
N VAL A 53 -0.60 8.35 -2.16
CA VAL A 53 -1.01 9.45 -3.05
C VAL A 53 -0.51 10.78 -2.52
N ALA A 54 -0.70 11.08 -1.23
CA ALA A 54 -0.24 12.32 -0.61
C ALA A 54 1.28 12.50 -0.71
N TRP A 55 2.07 11.45 -0.44
CA TRP A 55 3.52 11.49 -0.65
C TRP A 55 3.87 11.80 -2.11
N HIS A 56 3.32 11.07 -3.07
CA HIS A 56 3.68 11.25 -4.49
C HIS A 56 3.14 12.56 -5.10
N LEU A 57 2.02 13.11 -4.60
CA LEU A 57 1.56 14.46 -4.96
C LEU A 57 2.56 15.54 -4.53
N LEU A 58 3.15 15.42 -3.33
CA LEU A 58 4.19 16.34 -2.84
C LEU A 58 5.53 16.14 -3.58
N GLU A 59 5.91 14.88 -3.82
CA GLU A 59 7.20 14.48 -4.41
C GLU A 59 7.30 14.82 -5.91
N GLN A 60 6.24 14.60 -6.68
CA GLN A 60 6.30 14.60 -8.16
C GLN A 60 5.68 15.84 -8.80
N SER A 61 5.10 16.72 -7.99
CA SER A 61 4.70 18.05 -8.42
C SER A 61 5.92 18.95 -8.72
N PRO A 62 5.87 19.77 -9.79
CA PRO A 62 6.93 20.72 -10.12
C PRO A 62 7.35 21.58 -8.92
N ILE A 63 8.64 21.90 -8.84
CA ILE A 63 9.23 22.60 -7.68
C ILE A 63 8.60 23.98 -7.46
N GLY A 64 8.29 24.70 -8.56
CA GLY A 64 7.63 26.01 -8.52
C GLY A 64 6.09 25.98 -8.57
N LEU A 65 5.46 24.88 -8.17
CA LEU A 65 4.00 24.77 -8.13
C LEU A 65 3.51 24.77 -6.69
N HIS A 66 2.75 25.81 -6.31
CA HIS A 66 2.10 25.90 -5.01
C HIS A 66 1.02 24.81 -4.89
N ILE A 67 1.08 23.99 -3.83
CA ILE A 67 0.14 22.88 -3.59
C ILE A 67 -0.20 22.76 -2.11
N CYS A 68 -1.48 22.54 -1.82
CA CYS A 68 -1.97 22.11 -0.53
C CYS A 68 -2.62 20.72 -0.63
N VAL A 69 -2.10 19.75 0.12
CA VAL A 69 -2.68 18.40 0.23
C VAL A 69 -3.43 18.26 1.55
N ASP A 70 -4.76 18.30 1.50
CA ASP A 70 -5.60 18.06 2.67
C ASP A 70 -5.93 16.56 2.74
N VAL A 71 -5.47 15.87 3.78
CA VAL A 71 -5.77 14.45 4.04
C VAL A 71 -6.92 14.34 5.04
N LEU A 72 -8.03 13.72 4.64
CA LEU A 72 -9.26 13.67 5.45
C LEU A 72 -9.60 12.23 5.83
N ASP A 73 -9.66 11.93 7.13
CA ASP A 73 -10.04 10.62 7.69
C ASP A 73 -10.79 10.79 9.02
N ASP A 74 -11.84 10.03 9.30
CA ASP A 74 -12.63 10.19 10.53
C ASP A 74 -12.14 9.38 11.73
N VAL A 75 -11.34 8.34 11.51
CA VAL A 75 -10.75 7.56 12.61
C VAL A 75 -9.35 8.07 12.93
N GLY A 76 -8.54 8.30 11.90
CA GLY A 76 -7.13 8.70 12.03
C GLY A 76 -6.23 7.95 11.05
N ILE A 77 -4.96 8.39 10.98
CA ILE A 77 -3.92 7.69 10.23
C ILE A 77 -3.93 6.19 10.59
N GLY A 78 -4.06 5.34 9.56
CA GLY A 78 -4.09 3.88 9.70
C GLY A 78 -5.37 3.26 10.28
N GLY A 79 -6.32 4.04 10.82
CA GLY A 79 -7.49 3.61 11.62
C GLY A 79 -8.58 2.77 10.92
N GLY A 80 -8.25 2.09 9.83
CA GLY A 80 -9.09 1.11 9.15
C GLY A 80 -8.29 -0.13 8.76
N ALA A 81 -8.70 -0.82 7.68
CA ALA A 81 -8.09 -2.08 7.24
C ALA A 81 -6.59 -2.03 6.87
N SER A 82 -5.94 -0.84 6.91
CA SER A 82 -4.50 -0.70 6.70
C SER A 82 -3.71 -0.95 7.99
N GLY A 83 -4.00 -0.23 9.07
CA GLY A 83 -3.29 -0.30 10.37
C GLY A 83 -3.50 -1.60 11.15
N VAL A 84 -4.48 -2.43 10.75
CA VAL A 84 -4.73 -3.78 11.31
C VAL A 84 -4.26 -4.91 10.39
N SER A 85 -3.52 -4.60 9.33
CA SER A 85 -3.02 -5.62 8.40
C SER A 85 -1.84 -6.42 8.97
N GLY A 86 -1.65 -7.67 8.54
CA GLY A 86 -0.61 -8.54 9.07
C GLY A 86 0.84 -8.18 8.71
N GLY A 87 1.11 -7.02 8.12
CA GLY A 87 2.47 -6.54 7.83
C GLY A 87 3.29 -7.31 6.78
N LEU A 88 2.79 -8.44 6.28
CA LEU A 88 3.55 -9.38 5.43
C LEU A 88 3.75 -8.85 3.99
N LEU A 89 4.82 -8.09 3.79
CA LEU A 89 5.25 -7.51 2.52
C LEU A 89 6.13 -8.50 1.73
N HIS A 90 5.56 -9.05 0.65
CA HIS A 90 6.24 -9.91 -0.32
C HIS A 90 5.53 -9.86 -1.70
N PRO A 91 6.24 -10.00 -2.84
CA PRO A 91 5.67 -9.77 -4.17
C PRO A 91 4.93 -10.99 -4.79
N TYR A 92 4.55 -11.98 -3.97
CA TYR A 92 4.14 -13.31 -4.47
C TYR A 92 2.66 -13.66 -4.27
N SER A 93 2.13 -14.42 -5.22
CA SER A 93 0.86 -15.13 -5.08
C SER A 93 0.97 -16.30 -4.06
N PRO A 94 -0.15 -16.87 -3.57
CA PRO A 94 -0.13 -18.07 -2.73
C PRO A 94 0.49 -19.32 -3.39
N LYS A 95 0.75 -19.25 -4.71
CA LYS A 95 1.41 -20.26 -5.55
C LYS A 95 2.88 -19.91 -5.85
N VAL A 96 3.46 -18.94 -5.15
CA VAL A 96 4.88 -18.53 -5.25
C VAL A 96 5.29 -17.95 -6.63
N LYS A 97 4.38 -17.87 -7.60
CA LYS A 97 4.52 -17.04 -8.81
C LYS A 97 4.47 -15.54 -8.44
N PRO A 98 5.31 -14.66 -9.03
CA PRO A 98 5.16 -13.20 -8.93
C PRO A 98 3.76 -12.70 -9.29
N LEU A 99 3.35 -11.61 -8.64
CA LEU A 99 2.11 -10.88 -8.94
C LEU A 99 2.24 -9.99 -10.19
N TRP A 100 1.12 -9.42 -10.66
CA TRP A 100 1.12 -8.43 -11.74
C TRP A 100 1.88 -7.18 -11.29
N ARG A 101 2.79 -6.67 -12.14
CA ARG A 101 3.69 -5.53 -11.83
C ARG A 101 4.48 -5.69 -10.52
N ALA A 102 4.84 -6.94 -10.19
CA ALA A 102 5.51 -7.30 -8.95
C ALA A 102 6.86 -6.61 -8.71
N ALA A 103 7.61 -6.27 -9.77
CA ALA A 103 8.90 -5.60 -9.64
C ALA A 103 8.70 -4.14 -9.21
N GLU A 104 7.85 -3.43 -9.95
CA GLU A 104 7.55 -2.02 -9.75
C GLU A 104 6.84 -1.77 -8.40
N CYS A 105 5.90 -2.64 -8.04
CA CYS A 105 5.21 -2.62 -6.75
C CYS A 105 6.15 -2.92 -5.56
N TRP A 106 7.13 -3.81 -5.74
CA TRP A 106 8.12 -4.14 -4.72
C TRP A 106 9.11 -3.00 -4.49
N GLU A 107 9.67 -2.46 -5.57
CA GLU A 107 10.65 -1.37 -5.53
C GLU A 107 10.07 -0.12 -4.86
N GLU A 108 8.89 0.35 -5.29
CA GLU A 108 8.27 1.55 -4.71
C GLU A 108 7.83 1.31 -3.25
N SER A 109 7.40 0.09 -2.89
CA SER A 109 7.01 -0.22 -1.51
C SER A 109 8.20 -0.24 -0.55
N LEU A 110 9.35 -0.77 -0.98
CA LEU A 110 10.60 -0.67 -0.21
C LEU A 110 11.11 0.77 -0.12
N ARG A 111 10.95 1.58 -1.18
CA ARG A 111 11.27 3.01 -1.18
C ARG A 111 10.44 3.78 -0.15
N LEU A 112 9.11 3.66 -0.16
CA LEU A 112 8.25 4.34 0.82
C LEU A 112 8.50 3.84 2.26
N LEU A 113 8.83 2.56 2.44
CA LEU A 113 9.24 2.02 3.73
C LEU A 113 10.53 2.68 4.26
N SER A 114 11.56 2.79 3.41
CA SER A 114 12.82 3.45 3.76
C SER A 114 12.64 4.95 4.04
N ILE A 115 11.72 5.61 3.34
CA ILE A 115 11.36 7.02 3.56
C ILE A 115 10.70 7.20 4.93
N ALA A 116 9.73 6.35 5.28
CA ALA A 116 9.07 6.36 6.58
C ALA A 116 10.07 6.12 7.74
N GLU A 117 10.94 5.12 7.61
CA GLU A 117 11.99 4.85 8.62
C GLU A 117 12.94 6.04 8.81
N THR A 118 13.35 6.69 7.72
CA THR A 118 14.23 7.87 7.77
C THR A 118 13.57 9.06 8.48
N ALA A 119 12.27 9.27 8.27
CA ALA A 119 11.51 10.34 8.92
C ALA A 119 11.41 10.14 10.44
N THR A 120 11.22 8.90 10.92
CA THR A 120 11.20 8.59 12.35
C THR A 120 12.57 8.81 13.00
N CYS A 121 13.66 8.30 12.43
CA CYS A 121 15.01 8.51 12.98
C CYS A 121 15.36 10.01 13.06
N SER A 122 14.95 10.80 12.07
CA SER A 122 15.16 12.26 12.05
C SER A 122 14.41 12.98 13.17
N LYS A 123 13.22 12.47 13.55
CA LYS A 123 12.38 13.04 14.62
C LYS A 123 12.92 12.69 16.02
N GLU A 124 13.47 11.49 16.19
CA GLU A 124 14.05 11.04 17.48
C GLU A 124 15.35 11.76 17.82
N LEU A 125 16.21 12.03 16.82
CA LEU A 125 17.41 12.86 16.99
C LEU A 125 17.12 14.33 17.36
N GLY A 126 15.88 14.79 17.19
CA GLY A 126 15.45 16.16 17.55
C GLY A 126 15.01 16.37 19.00
N PHE A 127 14.81 15.31 19.78
CA PHE A 127 14.24 15.39 21.14
C PHE A 127 15.05 14.59 22.18
N ASN A 128 15.80 15.29 23.02
CA ASN A 128 16.60 14.72 24.13
C ASN A 128 15.77 14.16 25.31
N ASN A 129 14.52 13.74 25.10
CA ASN A 129 13.65 13.16 26.13
C ASN A 129 13.39 11.67 25.85
N ALA A 130 14.17 10.81 26.51
CA ALA A 130 14.04 9.36 26.40
C ALA A 130 12.80 8.83 27.16
N GLN A 131 11.65 8.72 26.47
CA GLN A 131 10.52 7.87 26.93
C GLN A 131 9.44 7.53 25.87
N THR A 132 9.83 7.24 24.63
CA THR A 132 8.95 6.52 23.68
C THR A 132 9.68 5.31 23.10
N SER A 133 9.28 4.10 23.49
CA SER A 133 9.77 2.85 22.93
C SER A 133 9.14 2.58 21.56
N ASN A 134 9.55 3.36 20.56
CA ASN A 134 9.11 3.23 19.17
C ASN A 134 9.69 1.96 18.54
N GLY A 135 9.06 0.81 18.84
CA GLY A 135 9.48 -0.47 18.30
C GLY A 135 9.48 -0.47 16.77
N ASN A 136 10.46 -1.17 16.18
CA ASN A 136 10.78 -1.18 14.75
C ASN A 136 9.56 -1.11 13.81
N ILE A 137 9.65 -0.24 12.79
CA ILE A 137 8.66 -0.16 11.71
C ILE A 137 8.71 -1.41 10.82
N ALA A 138 9.90 -1.97 10.58
CA ALA A 138 10.07 -3.18 9.76
C ALA A 138 11.05 -4.19 10.37
N ARG A 139 10.63 -5.46 10.38
CA ARG A 139 11.43 -6.62 10.77
C ARG A 139 11.87 -7.40 9.53
N ARG A 140 13.11 -7.12 9.09
CA ARG A 140 13.77 -7.74 7.93
C ARG A 140 14.40 -9.08 8.33
N ARG A 141 13.58 -10.13 8.39
CA ARG A 141 13.97 -11.52 8.70
C ARG A 141 13.48 -12.54 7.66
N GLY A 142 12.80 -12.07 6.62
CA GLY A 142 12.14 -12.90 5.63
C GLY A 142 10.77 -13.43 6.07
N ILE A 143 10.15 -14.16 5.15
CA ILE A 143 8.85 -14.84 5.35
C ILE A 143 9.00 -16.30 4.89
N LEU A 144 8.50 -17.24 5.70
CA LEU A 144 8.56 -18.68 5.43
C LEU A 144 7.16 -19.24 5.16
N ARG A 145 7.01 -20.04 4.10
CA ARG A 145 5.74 -20.65 3.68
C ARG A 145 5.87 -22.18 3.55
N PRO A 146 5.55 -22.96 4.60
CA PRO A 146 5.51 -24.42 4.54
C PRO A 146 4.50 -24.95 3.52
N ALA A 147 4.84 -26.03 2.82
CA ALA A 147 3.98 -26.63 1.80
C ALA A 147 2.94 -27.59 2.42
N VAL A 148 1.87 -27.03 2.96
CA VAL A 148 0.78 -27.78 3.64
C VAL A 148 -0.14 -28.60 2.71
N SER A 149 0.14 -28.71 1.41
CA SER A 149 -0.69 -29.50 0.48
C SER A 149 0.03 -29.93 -0.79
N LEU A 150 -0.11 -31.21 -1.15
CA LEU A 150 0.39 -31.79 -2.40
C LEU A 150 -0.18 -31.12 -3.67
N LYS A 151 -1.39 -30.56 -3.62
CA LYS A 151 -1.97 -29.77 -4.73
C LYS A 151 -1.29 -28.41 -4.90
N ASN A 152 -0.67 -27.89 -3.85
CA ASN A 152 0.14 -26.68 -3.93
C ASN A 152 1.58 -27.04 -4.35
N MET A 153 2.17 -28.15 -3.86
CA MET A 153 3.52 -28.62 -4.24
C MET A 153 3.76 -28.56 -5.76
N SER A 154 2.96 -29.29 -6.56
CA SER A 154 3.15 -29.36 -8.03
C SER A 154 2.99 -28.02 -8.77
N VAL A 155 2.40 -27.02 -8.12
CA VAL A 155 2.17 -25.66 -8.65
C VAL A 155 3.16 -24.64 -8.06
N MET A 156 3.78 -24.96 -6.92
CA MET A 156 4.88 -24.22 -6.29
C MET A 156 6.26 -24.82 -6.66
N ASN A 157 6.28 -25.87 -7.49
CA ASN A 157 7.46 -26.48 -8.11
C ASN A 157 8.56 -25.46 -8.47
N ASP A 158 9.82 -25.90 -8.41
CA ASP A 158 11.03 -25.08 -8.56
C ASP A 158 10.97 -24.05 -9.69
N LYS A 159 10.32 -24.36 -10.82
CA LYS A 159 10.11 -23.42 -11.92
C LYS A 159 9.47 -22.09 -11.50
N ASN A 160 8.58 -22.04 -10.51
CA ASN A 160 8.04 -20.77 -10.00
C ASN A 160 9.02 -20.06 -9.04
N ALA A 161 9.78 -20.80 -8.22
CA ALA A 161 10.84 -20.23 -7.37
C ALA A 161 12.04 -19.71 -8.20
N GLN A 162 12.39 -20.39 -9.29
CA GLN A 162 13.38 -19.98 -10.28
C GLN A 162 12.97 -18.71 -11.05
N ASN A 163 11.66 -18.48 -11.21
CA ASN A 163 11.10 -17.23 -11.74
C ASN A 163 10.78 -16.23 -10.61
N SER A 164 11.58 -16.23 -9.53
CA SER A 164 11.48 -15.22 -8.47
C SER A 164 12.01 -13.85 -8.94
N LEU A 165 11.48 -12.79 -8.33
CA LEU A 165 11.97 -11.42 -8.51
C LEU A 165 13.39 -11.32 -7.93
N ALA A 166 14.33 -10.78 -8.70
CA ALA A 166 15.73 -10.67 -8.28
C ALA A 166 15.93 -9.90 -6.95
N GLY A 167 15.10 -8.88 -6.70
CA GLY A 167 15.09 -8.10 -5.45
C GLY A 167 14.29 -8.72 -4.30
N CYS A 168 13.68 -9.89 -4.46
CA CYS A 168 13.04 -10.65 -3.39
C CYS A 168 13.01 -12.14 -3.73
N ARG A 169 14.14 -12.85 -3.55
CA ARG A 169 14.31 -14.21 -4.04
C ARG A 169 13.46 -15.21 -3.27
N VAL A 170 13.21 -16.36 -3.91
CA VAL A 170 12.57 -17.52 -3.29
C VAL A 170 13.58 -18.66 -3.21
N GLN A 171 13.71 -19.25 -2.03
CA GLN A 171 14.45 -20.47 -1.77
C GLN A 171 13.44 -21.59 -1.48
N CYS A 172 13.57 -22.72 -2.17
CA CYS A 172 12.91 -23.96 -1.78
C CYS A 172 13.83 -24.66 -0.79
N ILE A 173 13.33 -24.95 0.41
CA ILE A 173 14.11 -25.54 1.52
C ILE A 173 13.38 -26.75 2.11
N ASN A 174 14.14 -27.66 2.72
CA ASN A 174 13.63 -28.87 3.38
C ASN A 174 13.19 -28.59 4.85
N GLU A 175 12.78 -29.64 5.57
CA GLU A 175 12.33 -29.56 6.96
C GLU A 175 13.46 -29.21 7.96
N ASP A 176 14.67 -29.74 7.80
CA ASP A 176 15.82 -29.43 8.66
C ASP A 176 16.27 -27.96 8.51
N GLU A 177 16.28 -27.46 7.28
CA GLU A 177 16.55 -26.06 6.95
C GLU A 177 15.45 -25.14 7.51
N ALA A 178 14.18 -25.56 7.44
CA ALA A 178 13.05 -24.83 8.00
C ALA A 178 13.09 -24.81 9.55
N HIS A 179 13.43 -25.92 10.20
CA HIS A 179 13.65 -26.01 11.64
C HIS A 179 14.78 -25.09 12.11
N THR A 180 15.83 -24.94 11.30
CA THR A 180 16.95 -24.02 11.56
C THR A 180 16.50 -22.55 11.55
N LEU A 181 15.51 -22.20 10.73
CA LEU A 181 14.92 -20.84 10.69
C LEU A 181 13.84 -20.62 11.76
N VAL A 182 13.00 -21.63 12.02
CA VAL A 182 11.88 -21.59 12.96
C VAL A 182 11.80 -22.93 13.71
N PRO A 183 12.35 -23.02 14.94
CA PRO A 183 12.33 -24.26 15.71
C PRO A 183 10.90 -24.79 15.93
N ASN A 184 10.71 -26.10 15.74
CA ASN A 184 9.42 -26.79 15.84
C ASN A 184 8.34 -26.32 14.83
N ILE A 185 8.72 -25.75 13.68
CA ILE A 185 7.77 -25.53 12.57
C ILE A 185 7.42 -26.88 11.89
N CYS A 186 6.15 -27.12 11.63
CA CYS A 186 5.67 -28.33 10.96
C CYS A 186 5.78 -28.19 9.44
N VAL A 187 6.44 -29.13 8.75
CA VAL A 187 6.64 -29.08 7.29
C VAL A 187 6.13 -30.38 6.61
N PRO A 188 4.81 -30.62 6.52
CA PRO A 188 4.23 -31.93 6.18
C PRO A 188 4.59 -32.56 4.81
N SER A 189 5.23 -31.79 3.92
CA SER A 189 5.68 -32.27 2.60
C SER A 189 7.22 -32.28 2.45
N ASN A 190 7.97 -32.13 3.55
CA ASN A 190 9.43 -31.88 3.57
C ASN A 190 9.86 -30.78 2.58
N SER A 191 9.08 -29.70 2.53
CA SER A 191 9.28 -28.56 1.63
C SER A 191 8.64 -27.30 2.19
N ALA A 192 9.39 -26.20 2.17
CA ALA A 192 8.93 -24.86 2.48
C ALA A 192 9.57 -23.83 1.53
N PHE A 193 8.90 -22.69 1.36
CA PHE A 193 9.34 -21.60 0.50
C PHE A 193 9.75 -20.42 1.36
N TYR A 194 11.06 -20.18 1.45
CA TYR A 194 11.64 -19.08 2.21
C TYR A 194 11.89 -17.88 1.28
N MET A 195 11.45 -16.70 1.71
CA MET A 195 11.68 -15.42 1.05
C MET A 195 12.53 -14.56 2.00
N PRO A 196 13.88 -14.66 1.97
CA PRO A 196 14.76 -13.98 2.93
C PRO A 196 14.63 -12.45 2.90
N ASP A 197 14.43 -11.88 1.71
CA ASP A 197 14.32 -10.44 1.51
C ASP A 197 12.92 -9.88 1.87
N ALA A 198 11.96 -10.75 2.21
CA ALA A 198 10.61 -10.34 2.58
C ALA A 198 10.54 -9.69 3.98
N VAL A 199 9.56 -8.81 4.19
CA VAL A 199 9.54 -7.92 5.35
C VAL A 199 8.22 -8.07 6.11
N ASN A 200 8.28 -8.13 7.44
CA ASN A 200 7.12 -7.87 8.29
C ASN A 200 7.14 -6.39 8.71
N VAL A 201 6.18 -5.60 8.22
CA VAL A 201 6.04 -4.16 8.50
C VAL A 201 4.95 -3.95 9.54
N HIS A 202 5.23 -3.25 10.63
CA HIS A 202 4.21 -2.84 11.59
C HIS A 202 3.37 -1.71 10.98
N PRO A 203 2.13 -1.97 10.51
CA PRO A 203 1.47 -1.10 9.52
C PRO A 203 1.06 0.26 10.08
N GLN A 204 0.62 0.33 11.35
CA GLN A 204 0.22 1.58 12.00
C GLN A 204 1.40 2.57 12.06
N ARG A 205 2.51 2.15 12.71
CA ARG A 205 3.78 2.90 12.75
C ARG A 205 4.30 3.29 11.37
N TYR A 206 4.20 2.41 10.37
CA TYR A 206 4.59 2.74 9.00
C TYR A 206 3.74 3.89 8.40
N LEU A 207 2.43 3.89 8.61
CA LEU A 207 1.53 4.94 8.11
C LEU A 207 1.73 6.26 8.85
N GLU A 208 1.90 6.22 10.17
CA GLU A 208 2.24 7.37 11.00
C GLU A 208 3.59 8.00 10.57
N ALA A 209 4.61 7.17 10.36
CA ALA A 209 5.92 7.59 9.90
C ALA A 209 5.92 8.11 8.46
N LEU A 210 5.11 7.52 7.56
CA LEU A 210 4.94 8.02 6.19
C LEU A 210 4.25 9.40 6.18
N PHE A 211 3.27 9.65 7.06
CA PHE A 211 2.70 11.00 7.18
C PHE A 211 3.73 12.03 7.69
N VAL A 212 4.54 11.66 8.69
CA VAL A 212 5.67 12.51 9.16
C VAL A 212 6.69 12.74 8.04
N ALA A 213 6.91 11.78 7.14
CA ALA A 213 7.73 11.97 5.95
C ALA A 213 7.11 13.01 5.01
N CYS A 214 5.81 12.95 4.74
CA CYS A 214 5.09 13.96 3.95
C CYS A 214 5.21 15.37 4.57
N GLU A 215 4.99 15.51 5.88
CA GLU A 215 5.21 16.78 6.60
C GLU A 215 6.64 17.31 6.40
N THR A 216 7.63 16.41 6.46
CA THR A 216 9.04 16.75 6.36
C THR A 216 9.39 17.22 4.94
N LEU A 217 8.90 16.52 3.91
CA LEU A 217 9.07 16.88 2.51
C LEU A 217 8.42 18.23 2.19
N ALA A 218 7.20 18.47 2.67
CA ALA A 218 6.50 19.74 2.51
C ALA A 218 7.32 20.91 3.09
N LYS A 219 7.76 20.79 4.35
CA LYS A 219 8.60 21.79 5.04
C LYS A 219 9.96 22.00 4.34
N GLN A 220 10.57 20.94 3.80
CA GLN A 220 11.84 21.03 3.07
C GLN A 220 11.72 21.76 1.73
N VAL A 221 10.62 21.60 0.98
CA VAL A 221 10.43 22.29 -0.30
C VAL A 221 10.08 23.77 -0.09
N SER A 222 9.16 24.06 0.84
CA SER A 222 8.77 25.45 1.14
C SER A 222 9.92 26.31 1.67
N ALA A 223 10.91 25.71 2.34
CA ALA A 223 12.12 26.40 2.81
C ALA A 223 13.10 26.85 1.69
N VAL A 224 12.75 26.64 0.41
CA VAL A 224 13.58 27.01 -0.76
C VAL A 224 12.99 28.22 -1.52
N ASP A 225 11.85 28.77 -1.09
CA ASP A 225 11.17 29.97 -1.65
C ASP A 225 10.84 29.94 -3.16
N ILE A 226 10.95 28.78 -3.82
CA ILE A 226 10.62 28.61 -5.25
C ILE A 226 9.16 28.18 -5.46
N GLY A 227 8.55 27.48 -4.48
CA GLY A 227 7.17 27.05 -4.50
C GLY A 227 6.76 26.43 -3.17
N GLU A 228 5.54 26.72 -2.72
CA GLU A 228 5.04 26.34 -1.40
C GLU A 228 4.31 24.99 -1.44
N LYS A 229 4.69 24.06 -0.57
CA LYS A 229 4.00 22.78 -0.41
C LYS A 229 3.51 22.61 1.02
N GLU A 230 2.22 22.35 1.16
CA GLU A 230 1.56 22.07 2.43
C GLU A 230 0.98 20.64 2.45
N ILE A 231 0.94 20.04 3.64
CA ILE A 231 0.09 18.89 3.90
C ILE A 231 -0.58 19.04 5.27
N ASN A 232 -1.90 18.90 5.29
CA ASN A 232 -2.72 18.97 6.50
C ASN A 232 -3.39 17.63 6.77
N PHE A 233 -3.63 17.30 8.04
CA PHE A 233 -4.47 16.17 8.42
C PHE A 233 -5.73 16.65 9.14
N HIS A 234 -6.88 16.32 8.57
CA HIS A 234 -8.20 16.68 9.08
C HIS A 234 -8.92 15.44 9.59
N LYS A 235 -9.17 15.38 10.91
CA LYS A 235 -9.98 14.31 11.49
C LYS A 235 -11.48 14.55 11.23
N ARG A 236 -11.92 14.32 9.99
CA ARG A 236 -13.25 14.68 9.47
C ARG A 236 -13.91 13.49 8.76
N ALA A 237 -15.18 13.24 9.10
CA ALA A 237 -16.04 12.35 8.32
C ALA A 237 -16.58 13.08 7.08
N ILE A 238 -16.61 12.36 5.97
CA ILE A 238 -17.12 12.81 4.68
C ILE A 238 -18.35 11.95 4.36
N GLY A 239 -19.53 12.57 4.28
CA GLY A 239 -20.80 11.86 4.11
C GLY A 239 -21.22 11.70 2.65
N ASN A 240 -20.75 12.60 1.80
CA ASN A 240 -20.98 12.66 0.36
C ASN A 240 -19.73 13.27 -0.32
N LEU A 241 -19.62 13.21 -1.64
CA LEU A 241 -18.50 13.80 -2.38
C LEU A 241 -18.77 15.24 -2.85
N LEU A 242 -20.04 15.62 -2.95
CA LEU A 242 -20.46 16.96 -3.37
C LEU A 242 -20.12 18.06 -2.33
N GLU A 243 -20.00 17.71 -1.05
CA GLU A 243 -19.57 18.64 0.03
C GLU A 243 -18.13 19.16 -0.12
N LEU A 244 -17.38 18.66 -1.10
CA LEU A 244 -16.00 19.03 -1.43
C LEU A 244 -15.88 19.72 -2.80
N GLU A 245 -16.99 19.89 -3.53
CA GLU A 245 -16.94 20.53 -4.84
C GLU A 245 -16.59 22.02 -4.75
N GLY A 246 -15.70 22.48 -5.64
CA GLY A 246 -15.28 23.88 -5.75
C GLY A 246 -14.26 24.30 -4.70
N GLU A 247 -14.22 23.61 -3.55
CA GLU A 247 -13.18 23.78 -2.54
C GLU A 247 -11.80 23.27 -3.04
N TYR A 248 -11.80 22.18 -3.81
CA TYR A 248 -10.60 21.49 -4.30
C TYR A 248 -10.53 21.45 -5.83
N ASP A 249 -9.31 21.44 -6.37
CA ASP A 249 -9.06 21.25 -7.80
C ASP A 249 -9.20 19.76 -8.17
N ALA A 250 -8.79 18.84 -7.28
CA ALA A 250 -9.14 17.42 -7.37
C ALA A 250 -9.39 16.75 -6.01
N VAL A 251 -10.26 15.74 -6.00
CA VAL A 251 -10.63 14.91 -4.86
C VAL A 251 -10.29 13.45 -5.17
N ILE A 252 -9.46 12.82 -4.36
CA ILE A 252 -8.98 11.45 -4.54
C ILE A 252 -9.57 10.55 -3.43
N VAL A 253 -10.48 9.66 -3.82
CA VAL A 253 -11.21 8.75 -2.94
C VAL A 253 -10.38 7.51 -2.64
N CYS A 254 -9.74 7.49 -1.47
CA CYS A 254 -8.87 6.41 -0.97
C CYS A 254 -9.50 5.61 0.19
N LEU A 255 -10.81 5.79 0.46
CA LEU A 255 -11.56 5.28 1.61
C LEU A 255 -11.71 3.74 1.71
N GLY A 256 -11.05 2.97 0.85
CA GLY A 256 -11.08 1.51 0.86
C GLY A 256 -12.52 0.97 0.79
N ALA A 257 -12.92 0.14 1.76
CA ALA A 257 -14.28 -0.41 1.83
C ALA A 257 -15.36 0.67 1.99
N ARG A 258 -15.07 1.79 2.66
CA ARG A 258 -16.04 2.86 2.87
C ARG A 258 -16.35 3.66 1.60
N SER A 259 -15.57 3.47 0.54
CA SER A 259 -15.91 3.95 -0.82
C SER A 259 -17.25 3.41 -1.32
N THR A 260 -17.72 2.24 -0.84
CA THR A 260 -19.05 1.71 -1.21
C THR A 260 -20.20 2.25 -0.36
N PHE A 261 -19.92 3.10 0.62
CA PHE A 261 -20.94 3.70 1.51
C PHE A 261 -21.27 5.15 1.13
N LEU A 262 -20.43 5.80 0.31
CA LEU A 262 -20.72 7.11 -0.28
C LEU A 262 -21.93 7.01 -1.24
N PRO A 263 -22.93 7.92 -1.17
CA PRO A 263 -24.13 7.86 -2.01
C PRO A 263 -23.86 7.76 -3.52
N GLU A 264 -22.85 8.47 -4.01
CA GLU A 264 -22.49 8.56 -5.43
C GLU A 264 -21.84 7.28 -5.97
N LEU A 265 -21.31 6.42 -5.09
CA LEU A 265 -20.55 5.22 -5.43
C LEU A 265 -21.22 3.91 -4.94
N SER A 266 -22.23 4.04 -4.07
CA SER A 266 -23.02 2.92 -3.54
C SER A 266 -23.65 2.09 -4.66
N GLY A 267 -23.48 0.77 -4.58
CA GLY A 267 -23.92 -0.19 -5.61
C GLY A 267 -23.17 -0.13 -6.95
N ARG A 268 -22.36 0.90 -7.21
CA ARG A 268 -21.68 1.13 -8.50
C ARG A 268 -20.27 0.55 -8.58
N LEU A 269 -19.54 0.47 -7.46
CA LEU A 269 -18.19 -0.11 -7.44
C LEU A 269 -18.25 -1.66 -7.43
N PRO A 270 -17.49 -2.39 -8.27
CA PRO A 270 -17.48 -3.86 -8.32
C PRO A 270 -16.67 -4.50 -7.17
N LEU A 271 -16.73 -3.92 -5.97
CA LEU A 271 -16.02 -4.36 -4.78
C LEU A 271 -16.82 -5.41 -4.02
N ARG A 272 -16.12 -6.43 -3.50
CA ARG A 272 -16.65 -7.44 -2.58
C ARG A 272 -16.12 -7.14 -1.19
N ILE A 273 -16.99 -6.87 -0.24
CA ILE A 273 -16.57 -6.51 1.11
C ILE A 273 -16.30 -7.76 1.94
N CYS A 274 -15.17 -7.78 2.64
CA CYS A 274 -14.79 -8.89 3.52
C CYS A 274 -14.09 -8.40 4.79
N ARG A 275 -14.75 -8.54 5.94
CA ARG A 275 -14.13 -8.31 7.25
C ARG A 275 -13.13 -9.42 7.56
N GLY A 276 -12.04 -9.06 8.22
CA GLY A 276 -11.06 -10.00 8.73
C GLY A 276 -10.59 -9.54 10.10
N VAL A 277 -10.57 -10.46 11.05
CA VAL A 277 -10.08 -10.25 12.41
C VAL A 277 -8.68 -10.82 12.51
N THR A 278 -7.84 -10.12 13.27
CA THR A 278 -6.48 -10.51 13.65
C THR A 278 -6.43 -10.64 15.16
N ALA A 279 -5.85 -11.72 15.67
CA ALA A 279 -5.61 -11.94 17.09
C ALA A 279 -4.18 -11.52 17.43
N HIS A 280 -4.01 -10.88 18.58
CA HIS A 280 -2.71 -10.51 19.14
C HIS A 280 -2.35 -11.57 20.18
N MET A 281 -1.15 -12.16 20.03
CA MET A 281 -0.69 -13.27 20.85
C MET A 281 0.64 -12.89 21.51
N HIS A 282 0.73 -13.06 22.82
CA HIS A 282 1.96 -12.88 23.58
C HIS A 282 2.43 -14.21 24.18
N LEU A 283 3.72 -14.33 24.45
CA LEU A 283 4.32 -15.49 25.12
C LEU A 283 4.56 -15.18 26.61
N PRO A 284 3.79 -15.78 27.54
CA PRO A 284 3.95 -15.58 28.98
C PRO A 284 5.39 -15.71 29.49
N GLN A 285 5.78 -14.83 30.41
CA GLN A 285 7.16 -14.70 30.91
C GLN A 285 7.71 -15.99 31.54
N ASN A 286 6.84 -16.86 32.06
CA ASN A 286 7.20 -18.15 32.65
C ASN A 286 7.56 -19.24 31.61
N ILE A 287 7.48 -18.96 30.31
CA ILE A 287 7.92 -19.86 29.24
C ILE A 287 9.25 -19.36 28.69
N SER A 288 10.28 -20.22 28.71
CA SER A 288 11.64 -19.94 28.23
C SER A 288 11.84 -20.19 26.72
N GLU A 289 10.95 -20.95 26.09
CA GLU A 289 10.98 -21.27 24.65
C GLU A 289 10.47 -20.09 23.81
N GLU A 290 11.27 -19.02 23.74
CA GLU A 290 10.99 -17.86 22.89
C GLU A 290 11.22 -18.16 21.40
N VAL A 291 10.54 -17.40 20.52
CA VAL A 291 10.86 -17.41 19.09
C VAL A 291 12.23 -16.75 18.88
N PRO A 292 13.18 -17.38 18.17
CA PRO A 292 14.48 -16.75 17.90
C PRO A 292 14.35 -15.40 17.20
N GLU A 293 15.14 -14.41 17.62
CA GLU A 293 15.11 -13.05 17.08
C GLU A 293 15.39 -12.99 15.56
N HIS A 294 16.07 -14.00 15.01
CA HIS A 294 16.29 -14.11 13.57
C HIS A 294 15.15 -14.78 12.78
N SER A 295 14.17 -15.43 13.43
CA SER A 295 13.16 -16.25 12.76
C SER A 295 12.22 -15.46 11.84
N PRO A 296 11.93 -15.95 10.62
CA PRO A 296 10.99 -15.32 9.69
C PRO A 296 9.53 -15.41 10.16
N SER A 297 8.68 -14.48 9.70
CA SER A 297 7.23 -14.60 9.86
C SER A 297 6.66 -15.74 9.00
N ILE A 298 5.58 -16.37 9.43
CA ILE A 298 5.05 -17.59 8.79
C ILE A 298 3.79 -17.27 7.95
N LEU A 299 3.76 -17.75 6.70
CA LEU A 299 2.67 -17.52 5.75
C LEU A 299 1.98 -18.82 5.33
N SER A 300 1.00 -19.27 6.12
CA SER A 300 0.11 -20.40 5.83
C SER A 300 -1.35 -19.93 5.63
N ASP A 301 -2.34 -20.78 5.93
CA ASP A 301 -3.77 -20.44 5.86
C ASP A 301 -4.24 -19.57 7.03
N ALA A 302 -3.50 -19.59 8.14
CA ALA A 302 -3.51 -18.55 9.18
C ALA A 302 -2.06 -18.11 9.42
N TRP A 303 -1.71 -16.90 9.00
CA TRP A 303 -0.36 -16.36 9.06
C TRP A 303 0.04 -15.92 10.48
N LEU A 304 1.34 -15.98 10.78
CA LEU A 304 1.94 -15.53 12.03
C LEU A 304 2.95 -14.41 11.73
N ALA A 305 2.55 -13.18 11.97
CA ALA A 305 3.37 -11.98 11.78
C ALA A 305 4.13 -11.66 13.08
N ILE A 306 5.31 -12.27 13.21
CA ILE A 306 6.19 -12.20 14.37
C ILE A 306 6.74 -10.78 14.51
N GLN A 307 6.37 -10.09 15.60
CA GLN A 307 6.79 -8.72 15.89
C GLN A 307 8.11 -8.70 16.67
N ASN A 308 8.23 -9.59 17.69
CA ASN A 308 9.43 -9.83 18.48
C ASN A 308 9.38 -11.26 19.09
N PRO A 309 10.42 -11.75 19.80
CA PRO A 309 10.48 -13.12 20.35
C PRO A 309 9.29 -13.58 21.21
N ARG A 310 8.54 -12.63 21.77
CA ARG A 310 7.38 -12.88 22.66
C ARG A 310 6.06 -12.28 22.19
N ASN A 311 5.99 -11.67 21.01
CA ASN A 311 4.77 -11.02 20.51
C ASN A 311 4.59 -11.25 19.00
N LEU A 312 3.40 -11.70 18.61
CA LEU A 312 3.04 -11.90 17.20
C LEU A 312 1.56 -11.58 16.94
N TYR A 313 1.24 -11.26 15.70
CA TYR A 313 -0.14 -11.19 15.24
C TYR A 313 -0.48 -12.45 14.44
N LEU A 314 -1.65 -13.02 14.72
CA LEU A 314 -2.22 -14.19 14.08
C LEU A 314 -3.42 -13.76 13.23
N GLY A 315 -3.48 -14.14 11.96
CA GLY A 315 -4.62 -13.75 11.13
C GLY A 315 -4.78 -14.49 9.81
N SER A 316 -5.86 -14.26 9.07
CA SER A 316 -7.03 -13.45 9.41
C SER A 316 -8.29 -14.22 9.04
N THR A 317 -9.38 -14.04 9.78
CA THR A 317 -10.70 -14.58 9.42
C THR A 317 -11.21 -14.01 8.09
N TRP A 318 -12.29 -14.57 7.52
CA TRP A 318 -12.85 -14.15 6.23
C TRP A 318 -14.40 -14.07 6.22
N GLU A 319 -14.95 -13.05 6.91
CA GLU A 319 -16.39 -12.77 6.89
C GLU A 319 -16.76 -11.95 5.64
N TRP A 320 -17.36 -12.61 4.64
CA TRP A 320 -17.82 -11.97 3.41
C TRP A 320 -19.20 -11.30 3.58
N LYS A 321 -19.44 -10.21 2.84
CA LYS A 321 -20.66 -9.37 2.90
C LYS A 321 -20.86 -8.62 4.22
N SER A 322 -19.87 -8.62 5.12
CA SER A 322 -19.88 -7.80 6.33
C SER A 322 -19.95 -6.31 6.00
N CYS A 323 -20.66 -5.54 6.81
CA CYS A 323 -20.62 -4.07 6.79
C CYS A 323 -19.87 -3.49 8.00
N ASN A 324 -19.35 -4.34 8.92
CA ASN A 324 -18.71 -3.87 10.14
C ASN A 324 -17.28 -3.34 9.85
N TYR A 325 -17.14 -2.02 9.79
CA TYR A 325 -15.86 -1.32 9.58
C TYR A 325 -15.14 -0.90 10.86
N ALA A 326 -15.66 -1.24 12.05
CA ALA A 326 -15.01 -0.88 13.31
C ALA A 326 -13.68 -1.62 13.49
N GLN A 327 -12.64 -0.90 13.89
CA GLN A 327 -11.33 -1.48 14.25
C GLN A 327 -11.44 -2.34 15.52
N ASN A 328 -12.26 -1.92 16.48
CA ASN A 328 -12.55 -2.67 17.68
C ASN A 328 -13.33 -3.95 17.35
N VAL A 329 -13.10 -4.99 18.16
CA VAL A 329 -13.65 -6.34 18.03
C VAL A 329 -14.34 -6.67 19.35
N SER A 330 -15.56 -7.24 19.31
CA SER A 330 -16.23 -7.65 20.54
C SER A 330 -15.63 -8.94 21.11
N THR A 331 -15.84 -9.23 22.39
CA THR A 331 -15.33 -10.46 23.02
C THR A 331 -15.79 -11.72 22.27
N GLU A 332 -17.04 -11.74 21.82
CA GLU A 332 -17.64 -12.86 21.08
C GLU A 332 -17.08 -13.00 19.67
N GLU A 333 -16.73 -11.88 19.02
CA GLU A 333 -16.07 -11.89 17.71
C GLU A 333 -14.60 -12.32 17.85
N ALA A 334 -13.91 -11.85 18.88
CA ALA A 334 -12.52 -12.20 19.18
C ALA A 334 -12.36 -13.70 19.50
N LEU A 335 -13.26 -14.27 20.32
CA LEU A 335 -13.27 -15.69 20.63
C LEU A 335 -13.50 -16.54 19.37
N LYS A 336 -14.51 -16.22 18.54
CA LYS A 336 -14.75 -16.90 17.26
C LYS A 336 -13.56 -16.81 16.32
N ALA A 337 -12.87 -15.67 16.28
CA ALA A 337 -11.66 -15.52 15.48
C ALA A 337 -10.51 -16.39 16.00
N LEU A 338 -10.34 -16.52 17.31
CA LEU A 338 -9.35 -17.39 17.92
C LEU A 338 -9.67 -18.88 17.68
N GLU A 339 -10.94 -19.28 17.80
CA GLU A 339 -11.45 -20.62 17.44
C GLU A 339 -11.18 -20.96 15.97
N GLU A 340 -11.35 -20.02 15.05
CA GLU A 340 -11.09 -20.22 13.60
C GLU A 340 -9.58 -20.28 13.29
N LEU A 341 -8.76 -19.48 13.95
CA LEU A 341 -7.35 -19.25 13.59
C LEU A 341 -6.36 -20.13 14.36
N LEU A 342 -6.57 -20.41 15.64
CA LEU A 342 -5.61 -21.14 16.47
C LEU A 342 -5.34 -22.58 15.97
N PRO A 343 -6.34 -23.37 15.53
CA PRO A 343 -6.08 -24.70 14.96
C PRO A 343 -5.27 -24.65 13.66
N LYS A 344 -5.51 -23.63 12.82
CA LYS A 344 -4.78 -23.41 11.56
C LYS A 344 -3.34 -22.99 11.81
N ALA A 345 -3.10 -22.19 12.85
CA ALA A 345 -1.76 -21.82 13.30
C ALA A 345 -1.02 -23.04 13.87
N ALA A 346 -1.66 -23.78 14.79
CA ALA A 346 -1.06 -24.93 15.46
C ALA A 346 -0.69 -26.07 14.50
N ALA A 347 -1.42 -26.23 13.39
CA ALA A 347 -1.08 -27.18 12.32
C ALA A 347 0.26 -26.88 11.60
N VAL A 348 0.79 -25.66 11.74
CA VAL A 348 2.02 -25.20 11.07
C VAL A 348 3.11 -24.78 12.07
N TYR A 349 2.73 -24.19 13.20
CA TYR A 349 3.62 -23.84 14.31
C TYR A 349 3.00 -24.31 15.64
N PRO A 350 3.10 -25.61 15.98
CA PRO A 350 2.53 -26.19 17.20
C PRO A 350 2.81 -25.42 18.51
N PRO A 351 3.98 -24.78 18.74
CA PRO A 351 4.21 -24.01 19.97
C PRO A 351 3.23 -22.85 20.21
N ILE A 352 2.47 -22.40 19.21
CA ILE A 352 1.43 -21.36 19.36
C ILE A 352 0.40 -21.68 20.45
N VAL A 353 0.15 -22.96 20.76
CA VAL A 353 -0.79 -23.35 21.83
C VAL A 353 -0.30 -22.97 23.24
N LYS A 354 0.99 -22.62 23.39
CA LYS A 354 1.58 -22.09 24.63
C LYS A 354 1.42 -20.56 24.76
N TRP A 355 0.94 -19.87 23.73
CA TRP A 355 0.82 -18.41 23.69
C TRP A 355 -0.53 -17.97 24.23
N ALA A 356 -0.53 -16.87 24.98
CA ALA A 356 -1.74 -16.27 25.53
C ALA A 356 -2.31 -15.22 24.58
N PHE A 357 -3.64 -15.19 24.49
CA PHE A 357 -4.38 -14.17 23.75
C PHE A 357 -4.33 -12.84 24.51
N GLU A 358 -3.96 -11.76 23.81
CA GLU A 358 -3.86 -10.40 24.36
C GLU A 358 -5.06 -9.53 23.97
N GLY A 359 -5.56 -9.70 22.73
CA GLY A 359 -6.62 -8.89 22.16
C GLY A 359 -6.83 -9.16 20.68
N ALA A 360 -7.76 -8.45 20.04
CA ALA A 360 -8.03 -8.60 18.62
C ALA A 360 -8.31 -7.26 17.94
N SER A 361 -8.13 -7.20 16.62
CA SER A 361 -8.42 -6.03 15.79
C SER A 361 -9.04 -6.44 14.45
N GLY A 362 -10.03 -5.65 14.00
CA GLY A 362 -10.87 -5.94 12.83
C GLY A 362 -10.62 -4.99 11.66
N GLY A 363 -10.57 -5.53 10.44
CA GLY A 363 -10.35 -4.75 9.22
C GLY A 363 -11.34 -5.10 8.11
N LEU A 364 -12.04 -4.10 7.58
CA LEU A 364 -12.99 -4.27 6.47
C LEU A 364 -12.30 -4.10 5.12
N ARG A 365 -12.03 -5.22 4.43
CA ARG A 365 -11.28 -5.24 3.17
C ARG A 365 -12.19 -5.03 1.97
N ALA A 366 -11.85 -4.05 1.14
CA ALA A 366 -12.38 -3.92 -0.21
C ALA A 366 -11.66 -4.92 -1.13
N MET A 367 -12.27 -6.07 -1.42
CA MET A 367 -11.70 -7.06 -2.34
C MET A 367 -12.19 -6.78 -3.77
N PRO A 368 -11.29 -6.51 -4.74
CA PRO A 368 -11.68 -6.19 -6.11
C PRO A 368 -12.17 -7.44 -6.86
N PRO A 369 -12.72 -7.32 -8.08
CA PRO A 369 -13.09 -8.48 -8.89
C PRO A 369 -11.84 -9.30 -9.26
N LEU A 370 -11.97 -10.63 -9.31
CA LEU A 370 -10.91 -11.50 -9.79
C LEU A 370 -10.86 -11.47 -11.32
N THR A 371 -9.69 -11.24 -11.89
CA THR A 371 -9.43 -11.21 -13.35
C THR A 371 -8.33 -12.21 -13.73
N GLY A 372 -8.03 -12.34 -15.03
CA GLY A 372 -6.87 -13.13 -15.50
C GLY A 372 -5.53 -12.66 -14.93
N ASN A 373 -5.40 -11.37 -14.61
CA ASN A 373 -4.22 -10.78 -13.97
C ASN A 373 -4.30 -10.83 -12.43
N GLY A 374 -5.30 -11.51 -11.87
CA GLY A 374 -5.58 -11.57 -10.44
C GLY A 374 -6.60 -10.53 -9.97
N SER A 375 -6.64 -10.33 -8.65
CA SER A 375 -7.51 -9.35 -7.98
C SER A 375 -6.80 -8.01 -7.91
N LEU A 376 -6.89 -7.20 -8.97
CA LEU A 376 -6.20 -5.91 -9.08
C LEU A 376 -7.02 -4.76 -8.50
N PRO A 377 -6.40 -3.75 -7.84
CA PRO A 377 -7.10 -2.57 -7.33
C PRO A 377 -7.84 -1.77 -8.41
N LEU A 378 -8.82 -0.98 -7.98
CA LEU A 378 -9.60 -0.09 -8.84
C LEU A 378 -9.00 1.31 -8.79
N LEU A 379 -8.46 1.78 -9.92
CA LEU A 379 -8.04 3.16 -10.11
C LEU A 379 -8.89 3.82 -11.20
N GLY A 380 -8.93 5.15 -11.20
CA GLY A 380 -9.40 5.93 -12.34
C GLY A 380 -10.14 7.20 -11.96
N ARG A 381 -10.43 8.03 -12.96
CA ARG A 381 -11.30 9.20 -12.86
C ARG A 381 -12.77 8.74 -12.80
N ILE A 382 -13.57 9.40 -11.97
CA ILE A 382 -14.94 9.00 -11.63
C ILE A 382 -15.96 10.15 -11.74
N ASP A 383 -15.63 11.27 -12.38
CA ASP A 383 -16.57 12.39 -12.62
C ASP A 383 -17.95 11.90 -13.12
N ASP A 384 -17.99 10.95 -14.06
CA ASP A 384 -19.21 10.34 -14.63
C ASP A 384 -20.13 9.67 -13.58
N PHE A 385 -19.61 9.34 -12.40
CA PHE A 385 -20.35 8.76 -11.28
C PHE A 385 -20.90 9.83 -10.33
N ILE A 386 -20.38 11.05 -10.37
CA ILE A 386 -20.82 12.14 -9.49
C ILE A 386 -22.01 12.85 -10.17
N SER A 387 -21.75 13.62 -11.23
CA SER A 387 -22.73 14.18 -12.16
C SER A 387 -22.04 14.79 -13.39
N GLN A 388 -22.76 15.53 -14.24
CA GLN A 388 -22.18 16.25 -15.38
C GLN A 388 -21.84 17.70 -15.01
N THR A 389 -20.71 18.18 -15.52
CA THR A 389 -20.09 19.50 -15.24
C THR A 389 -19.76 19.77 -13.77
N HIS A 390 -18.56 19.34 -13.35
CA HIS A 390 -17.99 19.66 -12.04
C HIS A 390 -16.78 20.59 -12.13
N ALA A 391 -16.64 21.48 -11.14
CA ALA A 391 -15.45 22.31 -10.96
C ALA A 391 -14.24 21.44 -10.59
N SER A 392 -14.38 20.67 -9.50
CA SER A 392 -13.40 19.69 -9.03
C SER A 392 -13.31 18.48 -9.97
N LYS A 393 -12.20 17.74 -9.91
CA LYS A 393 -12.01 16.46 -10.62
C LYS A 393 -11.99 15.30 -9.63
N PHE A 394 -12.78 14.26 -9.87
CA PHE A 394 -12.96 13.18 -8.90
C PHE A 394 -12.24 11.92 -9.36
N TRP A 395 -11.45 11.33 -8.46
CA TRP A 395 -10.61 10.15 -8.72
C TRP A 395 -10.85 9.08 -7.66
N LEU A 396 -10.69 7.81 -8.02
CA LEU A 396 -10.80 6.66 -7.12
C LEU A 396 -9.46 5.93 -7.05
N PHE A 397 -9.04 5.56 -5.84
CA PHE A 397 -8.02 4.54 -5.62
C PHE A 397 -8.48 3.62 -4.47
N SER A 398 -9.12 2.51 -4.82
CA SER A 398 -9.70 1.56 -3.86
C SER A 398 -9.50 0.11 -4.30
N GLY A 399 -10.03 -0.85 -3.54
CA GLY A 399 -9.90 -2.28 -3.87
C GLY A 399 -8.51 -2.87 -3.61
N LEU A 400 -7.72 -2.34 -2.66
CA LEU A 400 -6.41 -2.89 -2.29
C LEU A 400 -6.44 -4.34 -1.75
N GLY A 401 -7.60 -4.81 -1.28
CA GLY A 401 -7.82 -6.19 -0.81
C GLY A 401 -6.82 -6.65 0.26
N SER A 402 -6.37 -7.90 0.15
CA SER A 402 -5.35 -8.50 1.02
C SER A 402 -3.90 -8.25 0.57
N ARG A 403 -3.67 -7.35 -0.41
CA ARG A 403 -2.34 -7.03 -0.97
C ARG A 403 -2.02 -5.54 -0.97
N GLY A 404 -2.71 -4.77 -0.11
CA GLY A 404 -2.55 -3.32 -0.01
C GLY A 404 -1.11 -2.86 0.17
N LEU A 405 -0.40 -3.42 1.15
CA LEU A 405 0.99 -3.12 1.49
C LEU A 405 2.03 -3.40 0.38
N LEU A 406 1.67 -4.09 -0.70
CA LEU A 406 2.51 -4.27 -1.89
C LEU A 406 2.12 -3.29 -3.01
N TYR A 407 0.82 -3.10 -3.23
CA TYR A 407 0.34 -2.31 -4.37
C TYR A 407 0.27 -0.80 -4.09
N HIS A 408 0.20 -0.38 -2.81
CA HIS A 408 -0.11 1.01 -2.46
C HIS A 408 0.86 2.01 -3.04
N ALA A 409 2.17 1.75 -2.93
CA ALA A 409 3.22 2.68 -3.32
C ALA A 409 3.18 2.99 -4.82
N TRP A 410 3.37 1.98 -5.66
CA TRP A 410 3.42 2.18 -7.12
C TRP A 410 2.06 2.61 -7.71
N LEU A 411 0.94 2.19 -7.13
CA LEU A 411 -0.38 2.65 -7.60
C LEU A 411 -0.74 4.05 -7.10
N GLY A 412 -0.32 4.45 -5.90
CA GLY A 412 -0.45 5.83 -5.42
C GLY A 412 0.40 6.80 -6.22
N LYS A 413 1.59 6.36 -6.68
CA LYS A 413 2.44 7.06 -7.65
C LYS A 413 1.74 7.29 -8.98
N LEU A 414 1.19 6.23 -9.60
CA LEU A 414 0.44 6.36 -10.86
C LEU A 414 -0.80 7.26 -10.70
N MET A 415 -1.50 7.17 -9.56
CA MET A 415 -2.64 8.03 -9.26
C MET A 415 -2.23 9.50 -9.10
N ALA A 416 -1.14 9.80 -8.37
CA ALA A 416 -0.62 11.16 -8.24
C ALA A 416 -0.21 11.75 -9.61
N GLN A 417 0.44 10.95 -10.47
CA GLN A 417 0.80 11.37 -11.83
C GLN A 417 -0.44 11.68 -12.69
N ALA A 418 -1.47 10.81 -12.65
CA ALA A 418 -2.73 11.02 -13.36
C ALA A 418 -3.48 12.27 -12.87
N VAL A 419 -3.49 12.52 -11.56
CA VAL A 419 -4.10 13.72 -10.95
C VAL A 419 -3.34 14.99 -11.36
N LEU A 420 -2.01 15.01 -11.26
CA LEU A 420 -1.18 16.16 -11.62
C LEU A 420 -1.24 16.48 -13.12
N ALA A 421 -1.35 15.47 -13.98
CA ALA A 421 -1.53 15.64 -15.43
C ALA A 421 -3.00 15.89 -15.85
N CYS A 422 -3.96 15.70 -14.94
CA CYS A 422 -5.40 15.58 -15.22
C CYS A 422 -5.75 14.53 -16.31
N ASP A 423 -4.92 13.49 -16.46
CA ASP A 423 -5.02 12.47 -17.51
C ASP A 423 -5.12 11.05 -16.93
N GLU A 424 -6.20 10.34 -17.25
CA GLU A 424 -6.36 8.92 -16.89
C GLU A 424 -5.49 7.99 -17.76
N GLY A 425 -5.02 8.44 -18.93
CA GLY A 425 -4.18 7.66 -19.85
C GLY A 425 -2.84 7.21 -19.26
N VAL A 426 -2.37 7.88 -18.20
CA VAL A 426 -1.20 7.48 -17.39
C VAL A 426 -1.44 6.16 -16.63
N ILE A 427 -2.70 5.80 -16.33
CA ILE A 427 -3.05 4.63 -15.52
C ILE A 427 -3.20 3.39 -16.42
N PRO A 428 -2.49 2.28 -16.16
CA PRO A 428 -2.63 1.03 -16.90
C PRO A 428 -4.08 0.54 -16.99
N SER A 429 -4.49 0.19 -18.21
CA SER A 429 -5.88 -0.18 -18.55
C SER A 429 -6.48 -1.29 -17.68
N GLU A 430 -5.64 -2.19 -17.16
CA GLU A 430 -6.03 -3.25 -16.24
C GLU A 430 -6.74 -2.71 -14.98
N LEU A 431 -6.30 -1.54 -14.50
CA LEU A 431 -6.77 -0.89 -13.27
C LEU A 431 -7.99 0.02 -13.49
N THR A 432 -8.28 0.43 -14.73
CA THR A 432 -9.41 1.31 -15.10
C THR A 432 -10.55 0.56 -15.82
N SER A 433 -10.26 -0.60 -16.44
CA SER A 433 -11.20 -1.43 -17.21
C SER A 433 -12.42 -1.96 -16.45
N TRP A 434 -12.51 -1.71 -15.13
CA TRP A 434 -13.70 -2.00 -14.33
C TRP A 434 -14.87 -1.10 -14.73
N LYS A 435 -14.63 0.16 -15.12
CA LYS A 435 -15.67 1.11 -15.55
C LYS A 435 -16.47 0.57 -16.75
N SER A 436 -15.76 0.10 -17.79
CA SER A 436 -16.37 -0.48 -19.00
C SER A 436 -17.18 -1.77 -18.76
N LYS A 437 -17.00 -2.44 -17.62
CA LYS A 437 -17.74 -3.65 -17.22
C LYS A 437 -19.05 -3.34 -16.48
N LEU A 438 -19.22 -2.10 -16.01
CA LEU A 438 -20.46 -1.59 -15.42
C LEU A 438 -21.44 -1.14 -16.53
N ILE A 439 -20.92 -0.42 -17.53
CA ILE A 439 -21.71 0.04 -18.70
C ILE A 439 -22.36 -1.14 -19.46
N LYS A 440 -21.70 -2.31 -19.49
CA LYS A 440 -22.24 -3.55 -20.10
C LYS A 440 -23.21 -4.34 -19.20
N LYS A 441 -23.76 -3.71 -18.15
CA LYS A 441 -24.76 -4.26 -17.24
C LYS A 441 -25.96 -3.33 -16.98
N GLY A 442 -25.99 -2.16 -17.62
CA GLY A 442 -27.19 -1.32 -17.74
C GLY A 442 -28.08 -1.80 -18.87
#